data_AF-A0A8H4ES77-F1
#
_entry.id   AF-A0A8H4ES77-F1
#
_cell.length_a   1.000
_cell.length_b   1.000
_cell.length_c   1.000
_cell.angle_alpha   90.00
_cell.angle_beta   90.00
_cell.angle_gamma   90.00
#
_symmetry.space_group_name_H-M   'P 1'
#
loop_
_entity.id
_entity.type
_entity.pdbx_description
1 polymer ?
#
loop_
_entity_poly.entity_id
_entity_poly.type
_entity_poly.pdbx_seq_one_letter_code
_entity_poly.pdbx_strand_id
1 'polypeptide(L)'
;MLLHLFKRPLLLFLLAHCLSVARWCHFGNFVADASVVLVATNATYQDRIAAFGPRLTDEGLFGYLVSIETIEDDNQKGCNKLKKKFANDSCIALVERGQCSFIDKVRNMQASGAIAVVVGDNEHNGLITMYATGESIRIWDTSDVKIPSVFVAQTEYRDLKSLLVVAKEPVEIQLLKDDLLQWPLLDVIIVVILSPTVMMIFIYVLWRIRQRQRRKQDIAPQQVVGNLPTKIFYRSKRQENDPQECVICLEDYVDEDELRIMPCKHEYHVKCIDSWLTTRQRFCPICKRDVCLPTEETPLLSVP
;
A
#
# COMPACT_ATOMS: atom_id res chain seq x y z
N MET A 1 -25.12 -2.97 20.36
CA MET A 1 -25.10 -1.79 19.45
C MET A 1 -23.72 -1.15 19.21
N LEU A 2 -22.74 -1.27 20.11
CA LEU A 2 -21.41 -0.64 19.96
C LEU A 2 -20.43 -1.36 19.00
N LEU A 3 -20.66 -2.64 18.65
CA LEU A 3 -19.81 -3.38 17.69
C LEU A 3 -20.01 -2.95 16.22
N HIS A 4 -21.17 -2.37 15.87
CA HIS A 4 -21.47 -1.95 14.51
C HIS A 4 -20.80 -0.61 14.12
N LEU A 5 -20.47 0.22 15.11
CA LEU A 5 -19.79 1.51 14.91
C LEU A 5 -18.28 1.37 14.64
N PHE A 6 -17.70 0.18 14.87
CA PHE A 6 -16.27 -0.06 14.70
C PHE A 6 -15.88 -0.76 13.41
N LYS A 7 -16.77 -1.58 12.83
CA LYS A 7 -16.51 -2.18 11.52
C LYS A 7 -16.47 -1.12 10.43
N ARG A 8 -17.39 -0.16 10.42
CA ARG A 8 -17.52 0.80 9.31
C ARG A 8 -16.31 1.74 9.13
N PRO A 9 -15.78 2.46 10.15
CA PRO A 9 -14.68 3.40 9.93
C PRO A 9 -13.34 2.70 9.69
N LEU A 10 -13.08 1.58 10.37
CA LEU A 10 -11.84 0.82 10.18
C LEU A 10 -11.82 0.12 8.80
N LEU A 11 -12.95 -0.43 8.38
CA LEU A 11 -13.10 -1.03 7.05
C LEU A 11 -13.05 0.03 5.94
N LEU A 12 -13.65 1.20 6.13
CA LEU A 12 -13.55 2.31 5.17
C LEU A 12 -12.12 2.85 5.05
N PHE A 13 -11.37 2.92 6.16
CA PHE A 13 -9.98 3.36 6.14
C PHE A 13 -9.06 2.31 5.50
N LEU A 14 -9.26 1.02 5.80
CA LEU A 14 -8.55 -0.07 5.15
C LEU A 14 -8.90 -0.18 3.66
N LEU A 15 -10.16 0.03 3.27
CA LEU A 15 -10.59 0.08 1.88
C LEU A 15 -9.99 1.30 1.17
N ALA A 16 -9.94 2.47 1.81
CA ALA A 16 -9.28 3.65 1.25
C ALA A 16 -7.76 3.44 1.10
N HIS A 17 -7.11 2.80 2.07
CA HIS A 17 -5.70 2.44 1.98
C HIS A 17 -5.45 1.40 0.88
N CYS A 18 -6.25 0.33 0.82
CA CYS A 18 -6.18 -0.66 -0.26
C CYS A 18 -6.47 -0.04 -1.63
N LEU A 19 -7.45 0.87 -1.75
CA LEU A 19 -7.73 1.58 -2.99
C LEU A 19 -6.61 2.55 -3.35
N SER A 20 -5.96 3.19 -2.38
CA SER A 20 -4.80 4.05 -2.63
C SER A 20 -3.58 3.26 -3.06
N VAL A 21 -3.31 2.11 -2.43
CA VAL A 21 -2.22 1.18 -2.79
C VAL A 21 -2.51 0.49 -4.12
N ALA A 22 -3.75 0.07 -4.38
CA ALA A 22 -4.14 -0.50 -5.66
C ALA A 22 -4.10 0.54 -6.78
N ARG A 23 -4.50 1.80 -6.51
CA ARG A 23 -4.36 2.91 -7.45
C ARG A 23 -2.90 3.28 -7.68
N TRP A 24 -2.03 3.14 -6.67
CA TRP A 24 -0.58 3.29 -6.82
C TRP A 24 0.07 2.11 -7.57
N CYS A 25 -0.34 0.87 -7.34
CA CYS A 25 0.10 -0.28 -8.14
C CYS A 25 -0.39 -0.16 -9.60
N HIS A 26 -1.60 0.37 -9.83
CA HIS A 26 -2.07 0.68 -11.17
C HIS A 26 -1.35 1.87 -11.81
N PHE A 27 -0.94 2.88 -11.01
CA PHE A 27 -0.11 4.00 -11.45
C PHE A 27 1.37 3.63 -11.64
N GLY A 28 1.86 2.60 -10.95
CA GLY A 28 3.20 2.04 -11.13
C GLY A 28 3.40 1.36 -12.50
N ASN A 29 2.32 1.13 -13.24
CA ASN A 29 2.36 0.75 -14.65
C ASN A 29 2.43 1.96 -15.61
N PHE A 30 2.51 3.20 -15.11
CA PHE A 30 2.36 4.41 -15.94
C PHE A 30 3.66 5.20 -16.21
N VAL A 31 4.81 4.73 -15.74
CA VAL A 31 6.10 5.21 -16.27
C VAL A 31 6.70 4.07 -17.08
N ALA A 32 6.12 3.90 -18.25
CA ALA A 32 6.75 3.29 -19.39
C ALA A 32 8.00 4.10 -19.74
N ASP A 33 9.18 3.72 -19.24
CA ASP A 33 10.41 4.38 -19.63
C ASP A 33 10.66 4.05 -21.11
N ALA A 34 10.78 5.07 -21.95
CA ALA A 34 10.95 4.93 -23.39
C ALA A 34 12.44 5.06 -23.70
N SER A 35 13.08 3.98 -24.16
CA SER A 35 14.54 3.94 -24.26
C SER A 35 15.07 4.01 -25.70
N VAL A 36 14.22 3.87 -26.72
CA VAL A 36 14.60 4.14 -28.12
C VAL A 36 14.32 5.60 -28.45
N VAL A 37 15.36 6.37 -28.74
CA VAL A 37 15.23 7.80 -29.05
C VAL A 37 15.64 8.08 -30.49
N LEU A 38 14.77 8.77 -31.23
CA LEU A 38 15.08 9.29 -32.56
C LEU A 38 15.95 10.53 -32.42
N VAL A 39 17.18 10.51 -32.93
CA VAL A 39 18.14 11.62 -32.74
C VAL A 39 17.65 12.89 -33.45
N ALA A 40 16.98 12.75 -34.59
CA ALA A 40 16.54 13.89 -35.39
C ALA A 40 15.39 14.70 -34.76
N THR A 41 14.49 14.05 -34.00
CA THR A 41 13.27 14.68 -33.46
C THR A 41 13.19 14.64 -31.94
N ASN A 42 14.10 13.93 -31.26
CA ASN A 42 14.00 13.54 -29.85
C ASN A 42 12.70 12.79 -29.51
N ALA A 43 12.07 12.15 -30.50
CA ALA A 43 10.93 11.29 -30.25
C ALA A 43 11.38 10.01 -29.54
N THR A 44 10.71 9.68 -28.44
CA THR A 44 11.02 8.50 -27.61
C THR A 44 9.98 7.41 -27.86
N TYR A 45 10.43 6.17 -28.08
CA TYR A 45 9.58 5.01 -28.29
C TYR A 45 9.76 4.03 -27.13
N GLN A 46 8.63 3.49 -26.67
CA GLN A 46 8.62 2.52 -25.61
C GLN A 46 9.11 1.17 -26.13
N ASP A 47 10.04 0.58 -25.40
CA ASP A 47 10.63 -0.70 -25.74
C ASP A 47 10.87 -1.56 -24.49
N ARG A 48 11.40 -2.75 -24.71
CA ARG A 48 11.80 -3.66 -23.66
C ARG A 48 13.04 -4.44 -24.06
N ILE A 49 14.09 -4.36 -23.24
CA ILE A 49 15.33 -5.10 -23.49
C ILE A 49 15.12 -6.62 -23.42
N ALA A 50 15.86 -7.36 -24.25
CA ALA A 50 15.87 -8.82 -24.22
C ALA A 50 16.43 -9.36 -22.89
N ALA A 51 16.07 -10.61 -22.58
CA ALA A 51 16.64 -11.35 -21.44
C ALA A 51 18.02 -11.96 -21.76
N PHE A 52 18.51 -11.82 -22.99
CA PHE A 52 19.77 -12.36 -23.50
C PHE A 52 20.58 -11.27 -24.22
N GLY A 53 21.88 -11.53 -24.42
CA GLY A 53 22.82 -10.56 -24.97
C GLY A 53 23.33 -9.55 -23.92
N PRO A 54 24.26 -8.67 -24.30
CA PRO A 54 24.80 -7.65 -23.42
C PRO A 54 23.75 -6.58 -23.08
N ARG A 55 23.92 -5.95 -21.91
CA ARG A 55 23.14 -4.77 -21.52
C ARG A 55 23.74 -3.51 -22.15
N LEU A 56 22.90 -2.50 -22.33
CA LEU A 56 23.33 -1.18 -22.78
C LEU A 56 24.12 -0.47 -21.66
N THR A 57 25.12 0.31 -22.06
CA THR A 57 25.92 1.18 -21.18
C THR A 57 25.15 2.45 -20.82
N ASP A 58 25.58 3.16 -19.78
CA ASP A 58 24.90 4.40 -19.31
C ASP A 58 24.89 5.52 -20.38
N GLU A 59 25.84 5.52 -21.32
CA GLU A 59 25.88 6.46 -22.45
C GLU A 59 24.87 6.12 -23.56
N GLY A 60 24.25 4.94 -23.49
CA GLY A 60 23.44 4.37 -24.56
C GLY A 60 24.26 3.90 -25.77
N LEU A 61 23.57 3.45 -26.83
CA LEU A 61 24.16 3.00 -28.08
C LEU A 61 23.58 3.77 -29.26
N PHE A 62 24.44 4.50 -29.97
CA PHE A 62 24.08 5.20 -31.21
C PHE A 62 24.21 4.29 -32.43
N GLY A 63 23.28 4.43 -33.37
CA GLY A 63 23.38 3.75 -34.65
C GLY A 63 22.27 4.10 -35.62
N TYR A 64 22.43 3.65 -36.85
CA TYR A 64 21.47 3.88 -37.93
C TYR A 64 20.48 2.72 -38.00
N LEU A 65 19.21 3.00 -37.72
CA LEU A 65 18.12 2.04 -37.83
C LEU A 65 17.85 1.72 -39.31
N VAL A 66 17.85 0.44 -39.66
CA VAL A 66 17.60 -0.04 -41.02
C VAL A 66 16.57 -1.15 -41.00
N SER A 67 15.51 -1.01 -41.80
CA SER A 67 14.51 -2.06 -41.98
C SER A 67 15.04 -3.15 -42.91
N ILE A 68 15.04 -4.40 -42.45
CA ILE A 68 15.55 -5.52 -43.24
C ILE A 68 14.73 -5.76 -44.51
N GLU A 69 13.43 -5.48 -44.46
CA GLU A 69 12.55 -5.53 -45.63
C GLU A 69 13.07 -4.64 -46.78
N THR A 70 13.69 -3.49 -46.47
CA THR A 70 14.23 -2.61 -47.52
C THR A 70 15.52 -3.12 -48.17
N ILE A 71 16.19 -4.11 -47.55
CA ILE A 71 17.42 -4.73 -48.07
C ILE A 71 17.09 -6.03 -48.80
N GLU A 72 16.31 -6.91 -48.17
CA GLU A 72 15.92 -8.23 -48.67
C GLU A 72 14.46 -8.50 -48.32
N ASP A 73 13.56 -8.34 -49.31
CA ASP A 73 12.11 -8.56 -49.14
C ASP A 73 11.78 -9.96 -48.58
N ASP A 74 12.55 -10.99 -48.95
CA ASP A 74 12.36 -12.38 -48.50
C ASP A 74 12.83 -12.63 -47.06
N ASN A 75 13.46 -11.65 -46.40
CA ASN A 75 14.06 -11.80 -45.08
C ASN A 75 13.59 -10.75 -44.06
N GLN A 76 12.43 -10.12 -44.24
CA GLN A 76 11.82 -9.15 -43.31
C GLN A 76 11.77 -9.64 -41.84
N LYS A 77 11.62 -10.96 -41.64
CA LYS A 77 11.54 -11.59 -40.31
C LYS A 77 12.93 -11.89 -39.73
N GLY A 78 14.03 -11.67 -40.45
CA GLY A 78 15.40 -11.87 -39.98
C GLY A 78 15.77 -13.33 -39.67
N CYS A 79 15.08 -14.29 -40.28
CA CYS A 79 15.29 -15.71 -40.01
C CYS A 79 16.47 -16.32 -40.78
N ASN A 80 17.03 -15.59 -41.74
CA ASN A 80 18.24 -15.95 -42.45
C ASN A 80 19.29 -14.85 -42.33
N LYS A 81 20.56 -15.20 -42.55
CA LYS A 81 21.65 -14.23 -42.70
C LYS A 81 21.49 -13.46 -44.02
N LEU A 82 21.75 -12.14 -44.00
CA LEU A 82 21.71 -11.31 -45.20
C LEU A 82 22.80 -11.73 -46.18
N LYS A 83 22.46 -11.76 -47.47
CA LYS A 83 23.40 -11.98 -48.58
C LYS A 83 24.28 -10.73 -48.75
N LYS A 84 23.69 -9.54 -48.62
CA LYS A 84 24.41 -8.26 -48.61
C LYS A 84 24.59 -7.79 -47.16
N LYS A 85 25.85 -7.64 -46.73
CA LYS A 85 26.16 -7.05 -45.42
C LYS A 85 25.71 -5.59 -45.35
N PHE A 86 25.49 -5.10 -44.14
CA PHE A 86 25.25 -3.68 -43.90
C PHE A 86 26.40 -2.83 -44.46
N ALA A 87 26.05 -1.66 -44.98
CA ALA A 87 27.01 -0.74 -45.61
C ALA A 87 27.87 0.00 -44.58
N ASN A 88 27.33 0.25 -43.39
CA ASN A 88 27.98 0.98 -42.30
C ASN A 88 28.24 0.06 -41.11
N ASP A 89 29.32 0.33 -40.38
CA ASP A 89 29.70 -0.42 -39.18
C ASP A 89 28.81 -0.15 -37.95
N SER A 90 27.86 0.79 -38.05
CA SER A 90 26.96 1.20 -36.95
C SER A 90 25.47 1.01 -37.29
N CYS A 91 25.12 -0.08 -37.98
CA CYS A 91 23.73 -0.37 -38.33
C CYS A 91 22.99 -1.11 -37.21
N ILE A 92 21.78 -0.65 -36.91
CA ILE A 92 20.82 -1.29 -36.00
C ILE A 92 19.72 -1.90 -36.87
N ALA A 93 19.52 -3.21 -36.77
CA ALA A 93 18.55 -3.92 -37.60
C ALA A 93 17.14 -3.82 -37.01
N LEU A 94 16.17 -3.37 -37.81
CA LEU A 94 14.74 -3.44 -37.49
C LEU A 94 14.14 -4.69 -38.15
N VAL A 95 13.67 -5.63 -37.33
CA VAL A 95 13.11 -6.92 -37.78
C VAL A 95 11.72 -7.16 -37.23
N GLU A 96 10.89 -7.88 -37.99
CA GLU A 96 9.55 -8.21 -37.56
C GLU A 96 9.49 -9.53 -36.77
N ARG A 97 8.64 -9.58 -35.74
CA ARG A 97 8.32 -10.80 -34.99
C ARG A 97 7.70 -11.89 -35.88
N GLY A 98 8.00 -13.17 -35.56
CA GLY A 98 7.39 -14.36 -36.19
C GLY A 98 8.38 -15.27 -36.92
N GLN A 99 7.90 -16.42 -37.42
CA GLN A 99 8.64 -17.47 -38.19
C GLN A 99 9.78 -18.21 -37.47
N CYS A 100 10.65 -17.50 -36.75
CA CYS A 100 11.79 -18.07 -36.00
C CYS A 100 11.88 -17.44 -34.61
N SER A 101 12.69 -18.04 -33.74
CA SER A 101 12.87 -17.57 -32.36
C SER A 101 13.54 -16.20 -32.30
N PHE A 102 13.35 -15.46 -31.20
CA PHE A 102 13.99 -14.14 -31.02
C PHE A 102 15.51 -14.22 -31.08
N ILE A 103 16.10 -15.27 -30.50
CA ILE A 103 17.55 -15.44 -30.50
C ILE A 103 18.10 -15.71 -31.91
N ASP A 104 17.38 -16.46 -32.74
CA ASP A 104 17.80 -16.73 -34.12
C ASP A 104 17.83 -15.44 -34.95
N LYS A 105 16.81 -14.58 -34.79
CA LYS A 105 16.78 -13.25 -35.41
C LYS A 105 18.04 -12.46 -35.06
N VAL A 106 18.35 -12.38 -33.77
CA VAL A 106 19.51 -11.61 -33.29
C VAL A 106 20.83 -12.20 -33.79
N ARG A 107 20.98 -13.53 -33.79
CA ARG A 107 22.16 -14.22 -34.34
C ARG A 107 22.37 -13.93 -35.81
N ASN A 108 21.31 -14.01 -36.61
CA ASN A 108 21.37 -13.77 -38.04
C ASN A 108 21.76 -12.32 -38.36
N MET A 109 21.18 -11.37 -37.63
CA MET A 109 21.50 -9.95 -37.80
C MET A 109 22.92 -9.63 -37.32
N GLN A 110 23.36 -10.20 -36.20
CA GLN A 110 24.75 -10.12 -35.74
C GLN A 110 25.73 -10.67 -36.79
N ALA A 111 25.45 -11.85 -37.34
CA ALA A 111 26.27 -12.46 -38.38
C ALA A 111 26.30 -11.64 -39.68
N SER A 112 25.29 -10.77 -39.87
CA SER A 112 25.16 -9.85 -41.00
C SER A 112 25.83 -8.49 -40.76
N GLY A 113 26.32 -8.24 -39.54
CA GLY A 113 27.08 -7.04 -39.17
C GLY A 113 26.29 -5.98 -38.39
N ALA A 114 25.10 -6.29 -37.88
CA ALA A 114 24.36 -5.37 -37.03
C ALA A 114 25.05 -5.19 -35.67
N ILE A 115 25.03 -3.98 -35.12
CA ILE A 115 25.53 -3.67 -33.77
C ILE A 115 24.46 -3.79 -32.68
N ALA A 116 23.18 -3.76 -33.07
CA ALA A 116 22.03 -4.03 -32.22
C ALA A 116 20.83 -4.44 -33.06
N VAL A 117 19.79 -4.98 -32.41
CA VAL A 117 18.55 -5.41 -33.08
C VAL A 117 17.33 -4.88 -32.35
N VAL A 118 16.45 -4.21 -33.10
CA VAL A 118 15.11 -3.82 -32.66
C VAL A 118 14.12 -4.80 -33.28
N VAL A 119 13.44 -5.58 -32.44
CA VAL A 119 12.39 -6.50 -32.88
C VAL A 119 11.04 -5.86 -32.63
N GLY A 120 10.21 -5.72 -33.66
CA GLY A 120 8.87 -5.17 -33.51
C GLY A 120 7.76 -6.17 -33.75
N ASP A 121 6.64 -5.99 -33.06
CA ASP A 121 5.38 -6.65 -33.37
C ASP A 121 4.62 -5.88 -34.46
N ASN A 122 3.91 -6.58 -35.34
CA ASN A 122 3.00 -5.94 -36.30
C ASN A 122 1.53 -6.32 -36.06
N GLU A 123 1.26 -7.20 -35.11
CA GLU A 123 -0.05 -7.77 -34.84
C GLU A 123 -0.58 -7.36 -33.45
N HIS A 124 0.27 -7.40 -32.41
CA HIS A 124 -0.15 -7.23 -31.02
C HIS A 124 0.46 -5.97 -30.38
N ASN A 125 -0.38 -5.13 -29.78
CA ASN A 125 0.05 -3.89 -29.15
C ASN A 125 0.51 -4.04 -27.68
N GLY A 126 1.38 -5.02 -27.41
CA GLY A 126 1.86 -5.30 -26.05
C GLY A 126 3.36 -5.53 -26.01
N LEU A 127 4.03 -4.92 -25.04
CA LEU A 127 5.43 -5.19 -24.78
C LEU A 127 5.61 -6.59 -24.19
N ILE A 128 6.53 -7.34 -24.78
CA ILE A 128 6.93 -8.66 -24.28
C ILE A 128 8.43 -8.68 -23.99
N THR A 129 8.83 -9.54 -23.06
CA THR A 129 10.25 -9.78 -22.82
C THR A 129 10.71 -10.89 -23.74
N MET A 130 11.73 -10.62 -24.56
CA MET A 130 12.29 -11.63 -25.46
C MET A 130 13.16 -12.59 -24.65
N TYR A 131 12.74 -13.85 -24.57
CA TYR A 131 13.51 -14.93 -23.97
C TYR A 131 14.11 -15.82 -25.06
N ALA A 132 15.26 -16.42 -24.76
CA ALA A 132 15.79 -17.52 -25.54
C ALA A 132 14.94 -18.77 -25.24
N THR A 133 13.99 -19.10 -26.12
CA THR A 133 13.14 -20.30 -25.99
C THR A 133 13.51 -21.30 -27.08
N GLY A 134 13.67 -22.58 -26.72
CA GLY A 134 13.89 -23.64 -27.72
C GLY A 134 13.78 -25.05 -27.20
N GLU A 135 13.30 -25.94 -28.07
CA GLU A 135 13.08 -27.37 -27.83
C GLU A 135 14.32 -28.23 -28.19
N SER A 136 15.39 -27.62 -28.71
CA SER A 136 16.64 -28.31 -29.06
C SER A 136 17.82 -27.91 -28.15
N ILE A 137 18.71 -28.87 -27.89
CA ILE A 137 19.87 -28.81 -26.98
C ILE A 137 20.80 -27.60 -27.22
N ARG A 138 20.77 -26.95 -28.39
CA ARG A 138 21.64 -25.82 -28.75
C ARG A 138 21.05 -24.42 -28.48
N ILE A 139 19.75 -24.29 -28.19
CA ILE A 139 19.08 -22.98 -28.19
C ILE A 139 19.21 -22.23 -26.84
N TRP A 140 19.53 -22.94 -25.75
CA TRP A 140 19.76 -22.34 -24.43
C TRP A 140 21.14 -21.69 -24.26
N ASP A 141 22.11 -22.06 -25.10
CA ASP A 141 23.41 -21.38 -25.12
C ASP A 141 23.22 -20.01 -25.77
N THR A 142 23.52 -18.94 -25.03
CA THR A 142 23.40 -17.54 -25.49
C THR A 142 24.76 -16.83 -25.49
N SER A 143 25.85 -17.56 -25.23
CA SER A 143 27.20 -17.02 -25.12
C SER A 143 27.75 -16.42 -26.42
N ASP A 144 27.14 -16.78 -27.56
CA ASP A 144 27.47 -16.30 -28.88
C ASP A 144 26.81 -14.93 -29.22
N VAL A 145 25.81 -14.49 -28.45
CA VAL A 145 25.11 -13.23 -28.66
C VAL A 145 25.88 -12.09 -27.98
N LYS A 146 26.49 -11.23 -28.81
CA LYS A 146 27.38 -10.12 -28.43
C LYS A 146 26.78 -8.74 -28.71
N ILE A 147 25.57 -8.66 -29.24
CA ILE A 147 24.88 -7.40 -29.53
C ILE A 147 23.61 -7.25 -28.70
N PRO A 148 23.29 -6.06 -28.19
CA PRO A 148 22.06 -5.82 -27.46
C PRO A 148 20.84 -5.93 -28.39
N SER A 149 19.70 -6.30 -27.82
CA SER A 149 18.45 -6.32 -28.56
C SER A 149 17.28 -5.85 -27.69
N VAL A 150 16.35 -5.15 -28.33
CA VAL A 150 15.17 -4.56 -27.70
C VAL A 150 13.91 -4.91 -28.48
N PHE A 151 12.77 -4.93 -27.80
CA PHE A 151 11.47 -5.21 -28.36
C PHE A 151 10.57 -3.98 -28.31
N VAL A 152 9.94 -3.63 -29.42
CA VAL A 152 8.95 -2.54 -29.51
C VAL A 152 7.56 -3.09 -29.81
N ALA A 153 6.52 -2.48 -29.24
CA ALA A 153 5.14 -2.91 -29.49
C ALA A 153 4.65 -2.42 -30.87
N GLN A 154 3.42 -2.80 -31.23
CA GLN A 154 2.88 -2.60 -32.58
C GLN A 154 2.81 -1.14 -32.99
N THR A 155 2.41 -0.24 -32.09
CA THR A 155 2.32 1.20 -32.38
C THR A 155 3.70 1.77 -32.73
N GLU A 156 4.69 1.51 -31.87
CA GLU A 156 6.04 2.03 -32.03
C GLU A 156 6.74 1.41 -33.25
N TYR A 157 6.55 0.10 -33.49
CA TYR A 157 7.10 -0.57 -34.66
C TYR A 157 6.58 0.02 -35.97
N ARG A 158 5.27 0.25 -36.07
CA ARG A 158 4.66 0.82 -37.28
C ARG A 158 5.12 2.25 -37.54
N ASP A 159 5.25 3.03 -36.48
CA ASP A 159 5.76 4.40 -36.57
C ASP A 159 7.21 4.40 -37.07
N LEU A 160 8.10 3.62 -36.44
CA LEU A 160 9.50 3.47 -36.87
C LEU A 160 9.60 2.97 -38.31
N LYS A 161 8.78 1.98 -38.70
CA LYS A 161 8.74 1.45 -40.06
C LYS A 161 8.30 2.52 -41.05
N SER A 162 7.26 3.30 -40.73
CA SER A 162 6.76 4.36 -41.60
C SER A 162 7.80 5.48 -41.81
N LEU A 163 8.55 5.83 -40.76
CA LEU A 163 9.63 6.82 -40.83
C LEU A 163 10.73 6.38 -41.80
N LEU A 164 11.16 5.12 -41.73
CA LEU A 164 12.19 4.57 -42.63
C LEU A 164 11.74 4.58 -44.10
N VAL A 165 10.46 4.26 -44.36
CA VAL A 165 9.89 4.29 -45.72
C VAL A 165 9.82 5.71 -46.27
N VAL A 166 9.42 6.69 -45.43
CA VAL A 166 9.29 8.09 -45.84
C VAL A 166 10.66 8.73 -46.05
N ALA A 167 11.62 8.49 -45.16
CA ALA A 167 12.95 9.06 -45.22
C ALA A 167 13.76 8.53 -46.43
N LYS A 168 13.49 7.29 -46.86
CA LYS A 168 14.29 6.55 -47.88
C LYS A 168 15.78 6.43 -47.54
N GLU A 169 16.15 6.73 -46.29
CA GLU A 169 17.50 6.66 -45.75
C GLU A 169 17.45 6.09 -44.33
N PRO A 170 18.54 5.46 -43.86
CA PRO A 170 18.66 5.01 -42.47
C PRO A 170 18.47 6.17 -41.49
N VAL A 171 17.69 5.93 -40.43
CA VAL A 171 17.43 6.97 -39.42
C VAL A 171 18.31 6.74 -38.20
N GLU A 172 18.96 7.78 -37.72
CA GLU A 172 19.81 7.70 -36.53
C GLU A 172 18.98 7.61 -35.25
N ILE A 173 19.27 6.60 -34.43
CA ILE A 173 18.63 6.36 -33.13
C ILE A 173 19.69 6.17 -32.04
N GLN A 174 19.27 6.44 -30.80
CA GLN A 174 20.00 6.10 -29.59
C GLN A 174 19.18 5.10 -28.78
N LEU A 175 19.79 3.97 -28.43
CA LEU A 175 19.23 3.02 -27.46
C LEU A 175 19.76 3.36 -26.07
N LEU A 176 18.89 3.81 -25.18
CA LEU A 176 19.22 4.14 -23.80
C LEU A 176 19.09 2.91 -22.90
N LYS A 177 19.79 2.92 -21.78
CA LYS A 177 19.68 1.88 -20.77
C LYS A 177 18.35 2.02 -20.03
N ASP A 178 17.58 0.94 -20.01
CA ASP A 178 16.38 0.80 -19.19
C ASP A 178 16.80 0.67 -17.71
N ASP A 179 16.71 1.77 -16.97
CA ASP A 179 17.08 1.84 -15.55
C ASP A 179 15.93 1.25 -14.71
N LEU A 180 15.78 -0.08 -14.78
CA LEU A 180 14.81 -0.88 -14.01
C LEU A 180 14.85 -0.65 -12.48
N LEU A 181 15.91 0.00 -11.98
CA LEU A 181 16.15 0.29 -10.58
C LEU A 181 15.70 1.69 -10.12
N GLN A 182 15.13 2.51 -11.00
CA GLN A 182 14.55 3.81 -10.64
C GLN A 182 13.03 3.75 -10.43
N TRP A 183 12.50 2.65 -9.88
CA TRP A 183 11.42 2.85 -8.92
C TRP A 183 12.03 3.77 -7.86
N PRO A 184 11.52 5.00 -7.65
CA PRO A 184 12.16 5.87 -6.68
C PRO A 184 12.07 5.10 -5.37
N LEU A 185 13.21 4.67 -4.82
CA LEU A 185 13.26 3.88 -3.58
C LEU A 185 12.43 4.58 -2.49
N LEU A 186 12.33 5.91 -2.59
CA LEU A 186 11.40 6.78 -1.86
C LEU A 186 9.95 6.28 -1.87
N ASP A 187 9.36 5.91 -3.01
CA ASP A 187 7.97 5.46 -3.09
C ASP A 187 7.76 4.13 -2.36
N VAL A 188 8.71 3.19 -2.51
CA VAL A 188 8.70 1.92 -1.76
C VAL A 188 8.86 2.18 -0.25
N ILE A 189 9.78 3.07 0.12
CA ILE A 189 10.04 3.47 1.52
C ILE A 189 8.80 4.14 2.12
N ILE A 190 8.10 5.02 1.37
CA ILE A 190 6.88 5.70 1.80
C ILE A 190 5.78 4.67 2.11
N VAL A 191 5.56 3.70 1.22
CA VAL A 191 4.50 2.71 1.42
C VAL A 191 4.82 1.74 2.55
N VAL A 192 6.07 1.30 2.67
CA VAL A 192 6.45 0.29 3.68
C VAL A 192 6.63 0.89 5.07
N ILE A 193 7.11 2.13 5.18
CA ILE A 193 7.47 2.73 6.48
C ILE A 193 6.43 3.74 6.97
N LEU A 194 5.89 4.61 6.10
CA LEU A 194 4.93 5.64 6.55
C LEU A 194 3.52 5.08 6.75
N SER A 195 3.10 4.10 5.96
CA SER A 195 1.76 3.50 6.12
C SER A 195 1.56 2.81 7.48
N PRO A 196 2.48 1.92 7.95
CA PRO A 196 2.30 1.28 9.26
C PRO A 196 2.41 2.26 10.43
N THR A 197 3.26 3.28 10.33
CA THR A 197 3.42 4.29 11.39
C THR A 197 2.17 5.16 11.54
N VAL A 198 1.57 5.60 10.43
CA VAL A 198 0.29 6.33 10.46
C VAL A 198 -0.83 5.45 11.02
N MET A 199 -0.90 4.18 10.63
CA MET A 199 -1.89 3.24 11.16
C MET A 199 -1.72 3.00 12.67
N MET A 200 -0.47 2.85 13.15
CA MET A 200 -0.17 2.67 14.57
C MET A 200 -0.50 3.92 15.40
N ILE A 201 -0.22 5.12 14.90
CA ILE A 201 -0.59 6.38 15.55
C ILE A 201 -2.11 6.50 15.62
N PHE A 202 -2.82 6.19 14.54
CA PHE A 202 -4.28 6.23 14.50
C PHE A 202 -4.91 5.27 15.52
N ILE A 203 -4.44 4.01 15.57
CA ILE A 203 -4.89 3.01 16.55
C ILE A 203 -4.57 3.49 17.97
N TYR A 204 -3.40 4.05 18.22
CA TYR A 204 -3.01 4.60 19.52
C TYR A 204 -3.93 5.75 19.95
N VAL A 205 -4.23 6.69 19.05
CA VAL A 205 -5.14 7.81 19.33
C VAL A 205 -6.56 7.30 19.63
N LEU A 206 -7.09 6.38 18.83
CA LEU A 206 -8.39 5.76 19.09
C LEU A 206 -8.42 5.01 20.42
N TRP A 207 -7.34 4.28 20.74
CA TRP A 207 -7.19 3.61 22.03
C TRP A 207 -7.16 4.62 23.18
N ARG A 208 -6.41 5.72 23.05
CA ARG A 208 -6.38 6.81 24.05
C ARG A 208 -7.74 7.47 24.24
N ILE A 209 -8.46 7.76 23.14
CA ILE A 209 -9.81 8.34 23.20
C ILE A 209 -10.75 7.38 23.92
N ARG A 210 -10.73 6.08 23.58
CA ARG A 210 -11.53 5.07 24.26
C ARG A 210 -11.17 4.91 25.73
N GLN A 211 -9.89 4.94 26.06
CA GLN A 211 -9.43 4.85 27.44
C GLN A 211 -9.96 6.03 28.25
N ARG A 212 -9.96 7.24 27.67
CA ARG A 212 -10.58 8.43 28.28
C ARG A 212 -12.10 8.28 28.40
N GLN A 213 -12.78 7.77 27.37
CA GLN A 213 -14.22 7.55 27.39
C GLN A 213 -14.64 6.51 28.45
N ARG A 214 -13.91 5.40 28.57
CA ARG A 214 -14.14 4.40 29.63
C ARG A 214 -13.97 5.01 31.02
N ARG A 215 -12.87 5.74 31.25
CA ARG A 215 -12.66 6.46 32.54
C ARG A 215 -13.80 7.41 32.88
N LYS A 216 -14.37 8.12 31.90
CA LYS A 216 -15.53 8.99 32.11
C LYS A 216 -16.81 8.21 32.46
N GLN A 217 -16.97 7.01 31.91
CA GLN A 217 -18.11 6.14 32.23
C GLN A 217 -17.97 5.51 33.62
N ASP A 218 -16.74 5.26 34.09
CA ASP A 218 -16.49 4.63 35.38
C ASP A 218 -16.73 5.56 36.58
N ILE A 219 -16.86 6.87 36.36
CA ILE A 219 -16.99 7.91 37.39
C ILE A 219 -18.41 8.50 37.39
N ALA A 220 -18.93 8.88 38.56
CA ALA A 220 -20.23 9.53 38.69
C ALA A 220 -20.10 11.06 38.52
N PRO A 221 -21.04 11.72 37.81
CA PRO A 221 -21.05 13.18 37.69
C PRO A 221 -21.36 13.83 39.04
N GLN A 222 -20.67 14.94 39.35
CA GLN A 222 -20.80 15.65 40.63
C GLN A 222 -22.24 16.04 40.98
N GLN A 223 -23.06 16.36 39.98
CA GLN A 223 -24.48 16.70 40.17
C GLN A 223 -25.29 15.52 40.73
N VAL A 224 -25.07 14.30 40.23
CA VAL A 224 -25.77 13.10 40.71
C VAL A 224 -25.32 12.78 42.13
N VAL A 225 -24.00 12.85 42.37
CA VAL A 225 -23.44 12.63 43.70
C VAL A 225 -24.06 13.64 44.66
N GLY A 226 -23.96 14.95 44.38
CA GLY A 226 -24.46 16.06 45.21
C GLY A 226 -25.94 16.01 45.57
N ASN A 227 -26.77 15.34 44.77
CA ASN A 227 -28.20 15.18 45.02
C ASN A 227 -28.55 13.98 45.92
N LEU A 228 -27.55 13.19 46.35
CA LEU A 228 -27.78 12.06 47.25
C LEU A 228 -28.19 12.55 48.64
N PRO A 229 -29.08 11.81 49.33
CA PRO A 229 -29.54 12.19 50.66
C PRO A 229 -28.39 12.16 51.68
N THR A 230 -28.37 13.16 52.56
CA THR A 230 -27.44 13.25 53.69
C THR A 230 -28.18 13.22 55.02
N LYS A 231 -27.51 12.76 56.07
CA LYS A 231 -27.97 12.80 57.46
C LYS A 231 -26.84 13.23 58.39
N ILE A 232 -27.18 13.80 59.53
CA ILE A 232 -26.22 14.09 60.60
C ILE A 232 -26.25 12.93 61.59
N PHE A 233 -25.08 12.37 61.90
CA PHE A 233 -24.94 11.29 62.86
C PHE A 233 -24.99 11.80 64.30
N TYR A 234 -25.73 11.09 65.14
CA TYR A 234 -25.74 11.30 66.59
C TYR A 234 -25.77 9.94 67.27
N ARG A 235 -24.77 9.64 68.10
CA ARG A 235 -24.62 8.41 68.88
C ARG A 235 -25.84 8.14 69.76
N SER A 236 -26.50 9.19 70.24
CA SER A 236 -27.72 9.11 71.07
C SER A 236 -28.96 8.58 70.35
N LYS A 237 -29.03 8.67 69.02
CA LYS A 237 -30.18 8.27 68.19
C LYS A 237 -29.97 6.95 67.43
N ARG A 238 -28.88 6.27 67.72
CA ARG A 238 -28.41 5.10 66.98
C ARG A 238 -29.17 3.83 67.37
N GLN A 239 -29.45 2.96 66.39
CA GLN A 239 -29.98 1.62 66.63
C GLN A 239 -28.83 0.59 66.72
N GLU A 240 -29.07 -0.53 67.40
CA GLU A 240 -28.06 -1.57 67.64
C GLU A 240 -27.42 -2.14 66.35
N ASN A 241 -28.19 -2.15 65.25
CA ASN A 241 -27.77 -2.67 63.94
C ASN A 241 -27.17 -1.60 62.99
N ASP A 242 -27.09 -0.34 63.40
CA ASP A 242 -26.53 0.71 62.54
C ASP A 242 -25.00 0.61 62.47
N PRO A 243 -24.39 0.79 61.28
CA PRO A 243 -22.93 0.78 61.11
C PRO A 243 -22.28 1.88 61.96
N GLN A 244 -21.14 1.56 62.58
CA GLN A 244 -20.46 2.45 63.55
C GLN A 244 -19.27 3.19 62.93
N GLU A 245 -18.77 2.72 61.80
CA GLU A 245 -17.55 3.18 61.16
C GLU A 245 -17.77 3.42 59.67
N CYS A 246 -16.98 4.32 59.10
CA CYS A 246 -16.93 4.50 57.66
C CYS A 246 -15.95 3.52 57.04
N VAL A 247 -16.43 2.61 56.19
CA VAL A 247 -15.57 1.59 55.55
C VAL A 247 -14.57 2.15 54.51
N ILE A 248 -14.61 3.46 54.22
CA ILE A 248 -13.67 4.10 53.29
C ILE A 248 -12.43 4.61 54.06
N CYS A 249 -12.62 5.33 55.17
CA CYS A 249 -11.52 5.84 56.00
C CYS A 249 -11.19 4.95 57.20
N LEU A 250 -12.05 3.99 57.53
CA LEU A 250 -11.97 3.10 58.69
C LEU A 250 -11.99 3.84 60.04
N GLU A 251 -12.64 5.01 60.07
CA GLU A 251 -12.83 5.82 61.27
C GLU A 251 -14.26 5.65 61.79
N ASP A 252 -14.41 5.61 63.13
CA ASP A 252 -15.70 5.61 63.81
C ASP A 252 -16.46 6.91 63.55
N TYR A 253 -17.79 6.82 63.46
CA TYR A 253 -18.66 7.98 63.34
C TYR A 253 -18.74 8.75 64.67
N VAL A 254 -18.54 10.06 64.59
CA VAL A 254 -18.63 10.98 65.73
C VAL A 254 -19.90 11.81 65.64
N ASP A 255 -20.41 12.28 66.77
CA ASP A 255 -21.55 13.20 66.82
C ASP A 255 -21.32 14.40 65.89
N GLU A 256 -22.36 14.77 65.15
CA GLU A 256 -22.35 15.82 64.12
C GLU A 256 -21.65 15.47 62.78
N ASP A 257 -21.20 14.22 62.59
CA ASP A 257 -20.69 13.78 61.29
C ASP A 257 -21.77 13.82 60.22
N GLU A 258 -21.45 14.42 59.07
CA GLU A 258 -22.30 14.39 57.88
C GLU A 258 -22.09 13.08 57.11
N LEU A 259 -23.14 12.26 57.09
CA LEU A 259 -23.16 10.99 56.39
C LEU A 259 -24.01 11.08 55.14
N ARG A 260 -23.53 10.48 54.05
CA ARG A 260 -24.25 10.35 52.79
C ARG A 260 -24.79 8.94 52.64
N ILE A 261 -26.05 8.86 52.26
CA ILE A 261 -26.78 7.60 52.10
C ILE A 261 -26.87 7.27 50.61
N MET A 262 -26.29 6.14 50.22
CA MET A 262 -26.36 5.65 48.84
C MET A 262 -27.77 5.12 48.51
N PRO A 263 -28.16 4.97 47.23
CA PRO A 263 -29.45 4.35 46.85
C PRO A 263 -29.62 2.89 47.32
N CYS A 264 -28.52 2.22 47.66
CA CYS A 264 -28.50 0.91 48.30
C CYS A 264 -28.58 0.95 49.84
N LYS A 265 -28.78 2.13 50.43
CA LYS A 265 -28.85 2.41 51.88
C LYS A 265 -27.54 2.26 52.67
N HIS A 266 -26.41 2.03 52.02
CA HIS A 266 -25.11 2.09 52.70
C HIS A 266 -24.69 3.54 52.97
N GLU A 267 -24.01 3.74 54.09
CA GLU A 267 -23.70 5.06 54.65
C GLU A 267 -22.18 5.26 54.75
N TYR A 268 -21.74 6.49 54.50
CA TYR A 268 -20.34 6.89 54.49
C TYR A 268 -20.22 8.37 54.87
N HIS A 269 -19.08 8.83 55.38
CA HIS A 269 -18.83 10.27 55.45
C HIS A 269 -18.96 10.91 54.07
N VAL A 270 -19.60 12.08 54.00
CA VAL A 270 -19.82 12.84 52.76
C VAL A 270 -18.52 12.99 51.96
N LYS A 271 -17.43 13.44 52.61
CA LYS A 271 -16.13 13.64 51.95
C LYS A 271 -15.56 12.36 51.36
N CYS A 272 -15.68 11.25 52.08
CA CYS A 272 -15.11 9.96 51.69
C CYS A 272 -15.79 9.39 50.45
N ILE A 273 -17.12 9.33 50.44
CA ILE A 273 -17.86 8.76 49.32
C ILE A 273 -17.90 9.70 48.11
N ASP A 274 -17.92 11.02 48.30
CA ASP A 274 -17.89 11.97 47.18
C ASP A 274 -16.58 11.87 46.40
N SER A 275 -15.44 11.79 47.11
CA SER A 275 -14.13 11.57 46.49
C SER A 275 -14.08 10.23 45.74
N TRP A 276 -14.60 9.15 46.35
CA TRP A 276 -14.67 7.83 45.73
C TRP A 276 -15.47 7.84 44.41
N LEU A 277 -16.69 8.39 44.44
CA LEU A 277 -17.60 8.40 43.30
C LEU A 277 -17.14 9.30 42.16
N THR A 278 -16.43 10.39 42.47
CA THR A 278 -15.98 11.39 41.50
C THR A 278 -14.55 11.16 40.98
N THR A 279 -13.75 10.33 41.65
CA THR A 279 -12.33 10.11 41.28
C THR A 279 -12.02 8.66 40.94
N ARG A 280 -12.73 7.70 41.55
CA ARG A 280 -12.37 6.28 41.46
C ARG A 280 -13.41 5.45 40.71
N GLN A 281 -14.61 5.28 41.27
CA GLN A 281 -15.66 4.44 40.70
C GLN A 281 -17.06 4.92 41.11
N ARG A 282 -18.02 4.87 40.19
CA ARG A 282 -19.44 5.20 40.40
C ARG A 282 -20.24 4.17 41.19
N PHE A 283 -19.60 3.13 41.70
CA PHE A 283 -20.25 2.02 42.40
C PHE A 283 -20.08 2.15 43.92
N CYS A 284 -21.10 1.69 44.66
CA CYS A 284 -21.03 1.54 46.10
C CYS A 284 -19.86 0.64 46.51
N PRO A 285 -18.97 1.08 47.43
CA PRO A 285 -17.84 0.27 47.92
C PRO A 285 -18.22 -1.10 48.49
N ILE A 286 -19.39 -1.20 49.14
CA ILE A 286 -19.83 -2.43 49.80
C ILE A 286 -20.51 -3.40 48.80
N CYS A 287 -21.56 -2.95 48.11
CA CYS A 287 -22.42 -3.85 47.31
C CYS A 287 -22.26 -3.70 45.79
N LYS A 288 -21.36 -2.83 45.33
CA LYS A 288 -21.10 -2.53 43.90
C LYS A 288 -22.32 -2.04 43.12
N ARG A 289 -23.40 -1.59 43.78
CA ARG A 289 -24.55 -0.98 43.11
C ARG A 289 -24.15 0.35 42.47
N ASP A 290 -24.56 0.54 41.21
CA ASP A 290 -24.30 1.76 40.44
C ASP A 290 -25.12 2.93 41.00
N VAL A 291 -24.46 4.06 41.26
CA VAL A 291 -25.12 5.26 41.77
C VAL A 291 -25.93 6.00 40.69
N CYS A 292 -25.61 5.77 39.42
CA CYS A 292 -26.23 6.46 38.28
C CYS A 292 -27.50 5.76 37.76
N LEU A 293 -27.84 4.57 38.27
CA LEU A 293 -29.05 3.86 37.88
C LEU A 293 -30.18 4.17 38.87
N PRO A 294 -31.40 4.50 38.38
CA PRO A 294 -32.56 4.62 39.25
C PRO A 294 -32.83 3.29 39.95
N THR A 295 -33.23 3.34 41.22
CA THR A 295 -33.66 2.17 41.98
C THR A 295 -34.86 1.54 41.26
N GLU A 296 -34.67 0.41 40.58
CA GLU A 296 -35.80 -0.45 40.22
C GLU A 296 -36.37 -0.98 41.52
N GLU A 297 -37.41 -0.33 42.04
CA GLU A 297 -38.35 -0.98 42.94
C GLU A 297 -39.06 -2.05 42.10
N THR A 298 -38.59 -3.29 42.17
CA THR A 298 -39.31 -4.44 41.63
C THR A 298 -40.55 -4.66 42.52
N PRO A 299 -41.78 -4.40 42.05
CA PRO A 299 -42.96 -4.65 42.84
C PRO A 299 -43.38 -6.09 42.58
N LEU A 300 -42.66 -7.05 43.15
CA LEU A 300 -43.09 -8.46 43.15
C LEU A 300 -42.77 -9.07 44.50
N LEU A 301 -43.68 -8.86 45.46
CA LEU A 301 -44.15 -9.81 46.46
C LEU A 301 -45.28 -9.14 47.27
N SER A 302 -46.45 -8.98 46.65
CA SER A 302 -47.71 -8.98 47.40
C SER A 302 -48.40 -10.30 47.09
N VAL A 303 -48.15 -11.30 47.93
CA VAL A 303 -49.01 -12.48 48.07
C VAL A 303 -49.96 -12.17 49.22
N PRO A 304 -51.25 -12.41 49.03
CA PRO A 304 -51.87 -13.51 49.76
C PRO A 304 -52.36 -14.62 48.83
#